data_AF-G9L3J7-F1
#
_entry.id   AF-G9L3J7-F1
#
_cell.length_a   1.000
_cell.length_b   1.000
_cell.length_c   1.000
_cell.angle_alpha   90.00
_cell.angle_beta   90.00
_cell.angle_gamma   90.00
#
_symmetry.space_group_name_H-M   'P 1'
#
loop_
_entity.id
_entity.type
_entity.pdbx_description
1 polymer ?
#
loop_
_entity_poly.entity_id
_entity_poly.type
_entity_poly.pdbx_seq_one_letter_code
_entity_poly.pdbx_strand_id
1 'polypeptide(L)' 'PIVLKFSAMLDGIAIGAALLPSLKAEYKMGRMRSHGMTGAQTRFTFELPNHRLRFTSKVSATDMSTIPPSA' A
#
# COMPACT_ATOMS: atom_id res chain seq x y z
N PRO A 1 28.07 0.14 23.12
CA PRO A 1 26.82 -0.03 22.33
C PRO A 1 27.15 -0.41 20.88
N ILE A 2 26.47 -1.41 20.32
CA ILE A 2 26.69 -1.86 18.94
C ILE A 2 25.95 -0.92 17.99
N VAL A 3 26.67 -0.46 16.95
CA VAL A 3 26.12 0.37 15.87
C VAL A 3 26.10 -0.48 14.61
N LEU A 4 24.90 -0.73 14.07
CA LEU A 4 24.73 -1.46 12.82
C LEU A 4 24.32 -0.50 11.72
N LYS A 5 25.10 -0.44 10.64
CA LYS A 5 24.71 0.25 9.41
C LYS A 5 24.20 -0.79 8.42
N PHE A 6 23.05 -0.53 7.83
CA PHE A 6 22.45 -1.43 6.86
C PHE A 6 22.05 -0.70 5.58
N SER A 7 21.98 -1.47 4.51
CA SER A 7 21.34 -1.09 3.25
C SER A 7 20.62 -2.31 2.72
N ALA A 8 19.38 -2.15 2.29
CA ALA A 8 18.59 -3.22 1.71
C ALA A 8 17.87 -2.73 0.44
N MET A 9 17.65 -3.67 -0.47
CA MET A 9 16.86 -3.46 -1.69
C MET A 9 15.72 -4.47 -1.68
N LEU A 10 14.51 -3.97 -1.94
CA LEU A 10 13.30 -4.78 -2.15
C LEU A 10 12.84 -4.54 -3.58
N ASP A 11 12.65 -5.60 -4.37
CA ASP A 11 12.24 -5.46 -5.78
C ASP A 11 10.78 -5.00 -5.95
N GLY A 12 9.96 -5.19 -4.92
CA GLY A 12 8.59 -4.68 -4.87
C GLY A 12 7.73 -5.46 -3.89
N ILE A 13 6.54 -4.92 -3.63
CA ILE A 13 5.52 -5.54 -2.80
C ILE A 13 4.17 -5.36 -3.50
N ALA A 14 3.35 -6.40 -3.50
CA ALA A 14 1.95 -6.31 -3.89
C ALA A 14 1.07 -6.82 -2.75
N ILE A 15 0.08 -6.02 -2.37
CA ILE A 15 -0.91 -6.34 -1.35
C ILE A 15 -2.28 -6.28 -2.01
N GLY A 16 -3.01 -7.39 -1.99
CA GLY A 16 -4.40 -7.47 -2.45
C GLY A 16 -5.34 -7.68 -1.27
N ALA A 17 -6.48 -7.03 -1.29
CA ALA A 17 -7.56 -7.24 -0.35
C ALA A 17 -8.92 -7.17 -1.06
N ALA A 18 -9.87 -7.97 -0.61
CA ALA A 18 -11.25 -7.91 -1.06
C ALA A 18 -12.17 -8.21 0.12
N LEU A 19 -13.08 -7.29 0.42
CA LEU A 19 -14.14 -7.50 1.43
C LEU A 19 -15.37 -8.17 0.80
N LEU A 20 -15.61 -7.89 -0.48
CA LEU A 20 -16.69 -8.45 -1.29
C LEU A 20 -16.13 -8.80 -2.68
N PRO A 21 -16.72 -9.77 -3.41
CA PRO A 21 -16.30 -10.08 -4.78
C PRO A 21 -16.38 -8.87 -5.72
N SER A 22 -17.30 -7.95 -5.43
CA SER A 22 -17.52 -6.71 -6.16
C SER A 22 -16.49 -5.63 -5.82
N LEU A 23 -15.82 -5.66 -4.67
CA LEU A 23 -14.93 -4.62 -4.19
C LEU A 23 -13.54 -5.17 -3.87
N LYS A 24 -12.57 -4.83 -4.73
CA LYS A 24 -11.16 -5.20 -4.59
C LYS A 24 -10.29 -3.96 -4.42
N ALA A 25 -9.33 -4.05 -3.51
CA ALA A 25 -8.26 -3.09 -3.32
C ALA A 25 -6.93 -3.77 -3.62
N GLU A 26 -6.10 -3.13 -4.42
CA GLU A 26 -4.76 -3.60 -4.74
C GLU A 26 -3.77 -2.46 -4.51
N TYR A 27 -2.78 -2.69 -3.68
CA TYR A 27 -1.62 -1.83 -3.51
C TYR A 27 -0.41 -2.50 -4.16
N LYS A 28 0.30 -1.75 -5.00
CA LYS A 28 1.56 -2.20 -5.61
C LYS A 28 2.64 -1.16 -5.34
N MET A 29 3.78 -1.64 -4.92
CA MET A 29 5.01 -0.88 -4.74
C MET A 29 6.09 -1.50 -5.62
N GLY A 30 6.75 -0.66 -6.41
CA GLY A 30 7.92 -1.06 -7.19
C GLY A 30 9.17 -1.20 -6.32
N ARG A 31 10.34 -1.27 -6.98
CA ARG A 31 11.63 -1.38 -6.30
C ARG A 31 11.81 -0.26 -5.26
N MET A 32 12.18 -0.66 -4.04
CA MET A 32 12.38 0.21 -2.89
C MET A 32 13.80 0.04 -2.36
N ARG A 33 14.39 1.14 -1.88
CA ARG A 33 15.69 1.14 -1.19
C ARG A 33 15.50 1.54 0.26
N SER A 34 16.18 0.86 1.17
CA SER A 34 16.28 1.29 2.55
C SER A 34 17.73 1.34 2.99
N HIS A 35 18.02 2.27 3.89
CA HIS A 35 19.31 2.36 4.55
C HIS A 35 19.13 2.98 5.93
N GLY A 36 20.04 2.66 6.84
CA GLY A 36 19.93 3.18 8.19
C GLY A 36 21.08 2.77 9.10
N MET A 37 21.02 3.30 10.31
CA MET A 37 21.97 3.08 11.38
C MET A 37 21.21 2.87 12.71
N THR A 38 21.59 1.84 13.46
CA THR A 38 21.13 1.60 14.83
C THR A 38 22.07 2.21 15.85
N GLY A 39 21.62 2.37 17.10
CA GLY A 39 22.43 2.87 18.22
C GLY A 39 21.78 4.08 18.91
N ALA A 40 22.58 4.87 19.63
CA ALA A 40 22.10 6.02 20.39
C ALA A 40 21.42 7.09 19.52
N GLN A 41 21.82 7.20 18.25
CA GLN A 41 21.12 7.97 17.23
C GLN A 41 20.62 7.01 16.16
N THR A 42 19.39 6.55 16.34
CA THR A 42 18.74 5.67 15.38
C THR A 42 18.17 6.49 14.23
N ARG A 43 18.54 6.12 12.99
CA ARG A 43 17.98 6.71 11.78
C ARG A 43 17.82 5.64 10.72
N PHE A 44 16.65 5.58 10.10
CA PHE A 44 16.41 4.75 8.93
C PHE A 44 15.59 5.54 7.92
N THR A 45 15.82 5.28 6.64
CA THR A 45 15.16 5.96 5.53
C THR A 45 14.73 4.92 4.50
N PHE A 46 13.53 5.11 3.97
CA PHE A 46 12.94 4.29 2.92
C PHE A 46 12.61 5.18 1.72
N GLU A 47 13.06 4.78 0.54
CA GLU A 47 12.82 5.49 -0.72
C GLU A 47 11.81 4.69 -1.56
N LEU A 48 10.58 5.21 -1.67
CA LEU A 48 9.44 4.57 -2.36
C LEU A 48 9.05 5.32 -3.65
N PRO A 49 9.86 5.26 -4.72
CA PRO A 49 9.65 6.08 -5.92
C PRO A 49 8.39 5.71 -6.72
N ASN A 50 7.95 4.44 -6.67
CA ASN A 50 6.79 3.97 -7.41
C ASN A 50 5.84 3.22 -6.49
N HIS A 51 4.67 3.81 -6.24
CA HIS A 51 3.61 3.23 -5.45
C HIS A 51 2.25 3.57 -6.06
N ARG A 52 1.34 2.59 -6.10
CA ARG A 52 0.00 2.76 -6.66
C ARG A 52 -1.02 1.98 -5.86
N LEU A 53 -2.10 2.66 -5.49
CA LEU A 53 -3.30 2.05 -4.92
C LEU A 53 -4.42 2.07 -5.97
N ARG A 54 -5.09 0.93 -6.16
CA ARG A 54 -6.21 0.78 -7.07
C ARG A 54 -7.39 0.18 -6.35
N PHE A 55 -8.56 0.78 -6.54
CA PHE A 55 -9.84 0.21 -6.16
C PHE A 55 -10.61 -0.19 -7.42
N THR A 56 -11.21 -1.36 -7.38
CA THR A 56 -12.09 -1.83 -8.45
C THR A 56 -13.41 -2.22 -7.82
N SER A 57 -14.47 -1.52 -8.21
CA SER A 57 -15.84 -1.82 -7.83
C SER A 57 -16.63 -2.29 -9.04
N LYS A 58 -17.33 -3.42 -8.93
CA LYS A 58 -18.34 -3.87 -9.89
C LYS A 58 -19.71 -3.45 -9.38
N VAL A 59 -20.13 -2.23 -9.69
CA VAL A 59 -21.51 -1.77 -9.42
C VAL A 59 -22.36 -2.14 -10.63
N SER A 60 -23.28 -3.09 -10.47
CA SER A 60 -24.39 -3.30 -11.41
C SER A 60 -25.31 -2.09 -11.34
N ALA A 61 -25.61 -1.45 -12.48
CA ALA A 61 -26.54 -0.32 -12.55
C ALA A 61 -27.96 -0.66 -12.04
N THR A 62 -28.26 -1.95 -11.87
CA THR A 62 -29.53 -2.49 -11.38
C THR A 62 -29.79 -2.24 -9.89
N ASP A 63 -28.75 -1.96 -9.07
CA ASP A 63 -28.90 -1.75 -7.62
C ASP A 63 -29.12 -0.28 -7.21
N MET A 64 -29.16 0.65 -8.17
CA MET A 64 -29.40 2.09 -7.89
C MET A 64 -30.89 2.45 -7.73
N SER A 65 -31.81 1.50 -7.94
CA SER A 65 -33.27 1.73 -7.91
C SER A 65 -33.87 1.89 -6.50
N THR A 66 -33.08 1.78 -5.42
CA THR A 66 -33.60 1.81 -4.05
C THR A 66 -32.99 2.89 -3.16
N ILE A 67 -32.28 3.89 -3.72
CA ILE A 67 -31.91 5.07 -2.92
C ILE A 67 -33.13 5.98 -2.81
N PRO A 68 -33.81 6.06 -1.64
CA PRO A 68 -34.84 7.07 -1.48
C PRO A 68 -34.16 8.45 -1.52
N PRO A 69 -34.77 9.46 -2.16
CA PRO A 69 -34.27 10.82 -2.06
C PRO A 69 -34.20 11.18 -0.57
N SER A 70 -33.03 11.66 -0.13
CA SER A 70 -32.90 12.21 1.22
C SER A 70 -33.87 13.39 1.34
N ALA A 71 -34.77 13.30 2.32
CA ALA A 71 -35.73 14.34 2.67
C ALA A 71 -35.03 15.58 3.25
#